data_AF-A0A382N0R7-F1
#
_entry.id   AF-A0A382N0R7-F1
#
_cell.length_a   1.000
_cell.length_b   1.000
_cell.length_c   1.000
_cell.angle_alpha   90.00
_cell.angle_beta   90.00
_cell.angle_gamma   90.00
#
_symmetry.space_group_name_H-M   'P 1'
#
loop_
_entity.id
_entity.type
_entity.pdbx_description
1 polymer ?
#
loop_
_entity_poly.entity_id
_entity_poly.type
_entity_poly.pdbx_seq_one_letter_code
_entity_poly.pdbx_strand_id
1 'polypeptide(L)'
;MRLSKLPLSTLKEVPAEAEVVSHQLMLRSGLIRPLASGLFTWMPLGLRILRKIERIVREEMNLIDAYEVAMPAIHPAELWQETGR
;
A
#
# COMPACT_ATOMS: atom_id res chain seq x y z
N MET A 1 -3.16 20.24 8.25
CA MET A 1 -4.44 19.68 7.74
C MET A 1 -5.41 19.59 8.91
N ARG A 2 -6.61 20.17 8.83
CA ARG A 2 -7.60 20.12 9.92
C ARG A 2 -8.31 18.76 9.88
N LEU A 3 -8.50 18.13 11.05
CA LEU A 3 -9.17 16.82 11.15
C LEU A 3 -10.60 16.86 10.57
N SER A 4 -11.33 17.96 10.79
CA SER A 4 -12.68 18.17 10.26
C SER A 4 -12.80 18.17 8.74
N LYS A 5 -11.68 18.28 8.01
CA LYS A 5 -11.62 18.26 6.54
C LYS A 5 -11.01 16.96 5.99
N LEU A 6 -10.64 16.02 6.86
CA LEU A 6 -10.07 14.74 6.47
C LEU A 6 -11.18 13.70 6.39
N PRO A 7 -11.36 12.99 5.26
CA PRO A 7 -12.25 11.84 5.19
C PRO A 7 -11.64 10.64 5.93
N LEU A 8 -11.61 10.72 7.26
CA LEU A 8 -11.12 9.69 8.17
C LEU A 8 -12.31 8.91 8.73
N SER A 9 -12.26 7.59 8.61
CA SER A 9 -13.22 6.67 9.21
C SER A 9 -12.47 5.69 10.10
N THR A 10 -12.56 5.91 11.40
CA THR A 10 -11.98 5.01 12.42
C THR A 10 -13.00 3.97 12.85
N LEU A 11 -12.55 2.76 13.19
CA LEU A 11 -13.42 1.71 13.71
C LEU A 11 -13.23 1.55 15.22
N LYS A 12 -14.36 1.52 15.95
CA LYS A 12 -14.36 1.31 17.40
C LYS A 12 -13.88 -0.10 17.73
N GLU A 13 -14.41 -1.09 17.03
CA GLU A 13 -14.13 -2.51 17.21
C GLU A 13 -13.19 -3.02 16.12
N VAL A 14 -12.45 -4.09 16.44
CA VAL A 14 -11.59 -4.79 15.49
C VAL A 14 -12.49 -5.70 14.64
N PRO A 15 -12.43 -5.64 13.30
CA PRO A 15 -13.13 -6.61 12.47
C PRO A 15 -12.64 -8.03 12.75
N ALA A 16 -13.56 -8.99 12.91
CA ALA A 16 -13.25 -10.34 13.38
C ALA A 16 -12.31 -11.11 12.42
N GLU A 17 -12.30 -10.74 11.14
CA GLU A 17 -11.45 -11.29 10.10
C GLU A 17 -9.98 -10.86 10.18
N ALA A 18 -9.62 -9.89 11.03
CA ALA A 18 -8.26 -9.40 11.16
C ALA A 18 -7.52 -10.09 12.32
N GLU A 19 -6.72 -11.11 12.03
CA GLU A 19 -6.01 -11.88 13.06
C GLU A 19 -4.73 -11.18 13.58
N VAL A 20 -3.96 -10.54 12.70
CA VAL A 20 -2.67 -9.95 13.04
C VAL A 20 -2.83 -8.51 13.52
N VAL A 21 -2.17 -8.14 14.63
CA VAL A 21 -2.28 -6.81 15.28
C VAL A 21 -2.05 -5.64 14.32
N SER A 22 -1.08 -5.74 13.40
CA SER A 22 -0.83 -4.69 12.40
C SER A 22 -2.04 -4.46 11.50
N HIS A 23 -2.66 -5.54 10.98
CA HIS A 23 -3.86 -5.47 10.16
C HIS A 23 -5.03 -4.85 10.93
N GLN A 24 -5.26 -5.29 12.17
CA GLN A 24 -6.30 -4.74 13.05
C GLN A 24 -6.13 -3.23 13.25
N LEU A 25 -4.91 -2.78 13.54
CA LEU A 25 -4.61 -1.37 13.75
C LEU A 25 -4.78 -0.55 12.47
N MET A 26 -4.34 -1.06 11.33
CA MET A 26 -4.48 -0.38 10.04
C MET A 26 -5.95 -0.18 9.64
N LEU A 27 -6.81 -1.15 9.92
CA LEU A 27 -8.26 -1.02 9.73
C LEU A 27 -8.86 0.00 10.70
N ARG A 28 -8.58 -0.14 12.00
CA ARG A 28 -9.17 0.74 13.04
C ARG A 28 -8.77 2.19 12.93
N SER A 29 -7.54 2.45 12.52
CA SER A 29 -7.03 3.82 12.31
C SER A 29 -7.42 4.40 10.94
N GLY A 30 -8.18 3.67 10.13
CA GLY A 30 -8.64 4.13 8.82
C GLY A 30 -7.50 4.34 7.83
N LEU A 31 -6.44 3.53 7.89
CA LEU A 31 -5.30 3.57 6.97
C LEU A 31 -5.57 2.78 5.68
N ILE A 32 -6.33 1.69 5.78
CA ILE A 32 -6.72 0.84 4.66
C ILE A 32 -8.20 0.46 4.74
N ARG A 33 -8.77 0.08 3.60
CA ARG A 33 -10.10 -0.50 3.51
C ARG A 33 -10.07 -1.77 2.62
N PRO A 34 -10.63 -2.91 3.07
CA PRO A 34 -10.72 -4.11 2.24
C PRO A 34 -11.60 -3.87 1.00
N LEU A 35 -11.17 -4.40 -0.14
CA LEU A 35 -11.94 -4.43 -1.40
C LEU A 35 -12.32 -5.86 -1.78
N ALA A 36 -11.36 -6.79 -1.69
CA ALA A 36 -11.53 -8.23 -1.86
C ALA A 36 -10.42 -8.97 -1.09
N SER A 37 -10.42 -10.30 -1.11
CA SER A 37 -9.34 -11.09 -0.49
C SER A 37 -7.97 -10.68 -1.04
N GLY A 38 -7.07 -10.23 -0.15
CA GLY A 38 -5.74 -9.73 -0.52
C GLY A 38 -5.71 -8.36 -1.20
N LEU A 39 -6.86 -7.69 -1.41
CA LEU A 39 -6.94 -6.40 -2.10
C LEU A 39 -7.47 -5.32 -1.16
N PHE A 40 -6.71 -4.23 -1.04
CA PHE A 40 -7.00 -3.12 -0.14
C PHE A 40 -6.89 -1.77 -0.85
N THR A 41 -7.79 -0.87 -0.49
CA THR A 41 -7.70 0.55 -0.82
C THR A 41 -6.89 1.28 0.24
N TRP A 42 -5.83 1.97 -0.17
CA TRP A 42 -5.10 2.87 0.71
C TRP A 42 -5.89 4.16 0.96
N MET A 43 -6.27 4.37 2.21
CA MET A 43 -6.96 5.58 2.64
C MET A 43 -5.97 6.75 2.76
N PRO A 44 -6.42 8.02 2.83
CA PRO A 44 -5.52 9.18 2.70
C PRO A 44 -4.35 9.21 3.68
N LEU A 45 -4.53 8.78 4.94
CA LEU A 45 -3.43 8.68 5.90
C LEU A 45 -2.48 7.51 5.58
N GLY A 46 -3.02 6.35 5.20
CA GLY A 46 -2.23 5.19 4.79
C GLY A 46 -1.38 5.49 3.54
N LEU A 47 -1.97 6.12 2.53
CA LEU A 47 -1.26 6.53 1.32
C LEU A 47 -0.14 7.54 1.61
N ARG A 48 -0.34 8.45 2.58
CA ARG A 48 0.72 9.37 3.01
C ARG A 48 1.88 8.66 3.68
N ILE A 49 1.61 7.61 4.46
CA ILE A 49 2.66 6.78 5.09
C ILE A 49 3.39 5.97 4.01
N LEU A 50 2.65 5.33 3.10
CA LEU A 50 3.21 4.58 1.97
C LEU A 50 4.18 5.45 1.16
N ARG A 51 3.76 6.67 0.78
CA ARG A 51 4.63 7.62 0.04
C ARG A 51 5.88 8.05 0.81
N LYS A 52 5.83 8.11 2.16
CA LYS A 52 7.03 8.39 2.95
C LYS A 52 8.03 7.23 2.90
N ILE A 53 7.53 6.00 2.98
CA ILE A 53 8.35 4.79 2.87
C ILE A 53 8.96 4.72 1.47
N GLU A 54 8.14 4.87 0.44
CA GLU A 54 8.57 4.91 -0.97
C GLU A 54 9.67 5.95 -1.21
N ARG A 55 9.53 7.16 -0.63
CA ARG A 55 10.54 8.21 -0.73
C ARG A 55 11.87 7.78 -0.12
N ILE A 56 11.87 7.17 1.07
CA ILE A 56 13.11 6.70 1.72
C ILE A 56 13.77 5.64 0.83
N VAL A 57 13.01 4.66 0.35
CA VAL A 57 13.55 3.63 -0.56
C VAL A 57 14.17 4.27 -1.80
N ARG A 58 13.49 5.23 -2.43
CA ARG A 58 14.01 5.95 -3.60
C ARG A 58 15.29 6.73 -3.28
N GLU A 59 15.33 7.43 -2.14
CA GLU A 59 16.51 8.17 -1.69
C GLU A 59 17.71 7.22 -1.54
N GLU A 60 17.55 6.07 -0.90
CA GLU A 60 18.61 5.07 -0.73
C GLU A 60 19.06 4.44 -2.06
N MET A 61 18.14 4.14 -2.97
CA MET A 61 18.46 3.59 -4.29
C MET A 61 19.24 4.59 -5.15
N ASN A 62 18.92 5.87 -5.06
CA ASN A 62 19.65 6.92 -5.77
C ASN A 62 21.10 7.09 -5.25
N LEU A 63 21.38 6.78 -3.98
CA LEU A 63 22.73 6.85 -3.41
C LEU A 63 23.69 5.80 -3.99
N ILE A 64 23.14 4.73 -4.59
CA ILE A 64 23.91 3.66 -5.22
C ILE A 64 23.77 3.68 -6.76
N ASP A 65 23.44 4.84 -7.32
CA ASP A 65 23.32 5.09 -8.77
C ASP A 65 22.28 4.21 -9.48
N ALA A 66 21.24 3.75 -8.79
CA ALA A 66 20.14 3.03 -9.42
C ALA A 66 19.22 3.98 -10.21
N TYR A 67 18.74 3.52 -11.37
CA TYR A 67 17.77 4.26 -12.19
C TYR A 67 16.36 3.67 -12.05
N GLU A 68 15.42 4.47 -11.54
CA GLU A 68 14.02 4.07 -11.38
C GLU A 68 13.29 4.07 -12.73
N VAL A 69 12.53 2.99 -13.00
CA VAL A 69 11.64 2.85 -14.15
C VAL A 69 10.24 2.41 -13.70
N ALA A 70 9.21 2.83 -14.43
CA ALA A 70 7.83 2.41 -14.20
C ALA A 70 7.37 1.50 -15.36
N MET A 71 7.28 0.20 -15.09
CA MET A 71 6.83 -0.80 -16.06
C MET A 71 5.31 -1.00 -15.97
N PRO A 72 4.63 -1.41 -17.07
CA PRO A 72 3.21 -1.73 -17.02
C PRO A 72 2.95 -2.93 -16.10
N ALA A 73 1.76 -3.01 -15.49
CA ALA A 73 1.40 -4.19 -14.70
C ALA A 73 1.03 -5.40 -15.58
N ILE A 74 0.50 -5.13 -16.78
CA ILE A 74 0.07 -6.15 -17.74
C ILE A 74 1.18 -6.35 -18.77
N HIS A 75 1.59 -7.61 -18.97
CA HIS A 75 2.66 -7.99 -19.87
C HIS A 75 2.19 -9.07 -20.87
N PRO A 76 2.80 -9.15 -22.06
CA PRO A 76 2.58 -10.27 -22.98
C PRO A 76 2.94 -11.61 -22.31
N ALA A 77 2.17 -12.65 -22.60
CA ALA A 77 2.36 -13.97 -21.97
C ALA A 77 3.65 -14.65 -22.45
N GLU A 78 4.12 -14.32 -23.65
CA GLU A 78 5.30 -14.90 -24.30
C GLU A 78 6.56 -14.70 -23.46
N LEU A 79 6.70 -13.56 -22.77
CA LEU A 79 7.84 -13.26 -21.89
C LEU A 79 7.94 -14.25 -20.71
N TRP A 80 6.80 -14.69 -20.18
CA TRP A 80 6.76 -15.63 -19.07
C TRP A 80 7.07 -17.05 -19.55
N GLN A 81 6.48 -17.43 -20.69
CA GLN A 81 6.71 -18.72 -21.35
C GLN A 81 8.19 -18.93 -21.68
N GLU A 82 8.88 -17.91 -22.18
CA GLU A 82 10.32 -17.96 -22.51
C GLU A 82 11.18 -18.34 -21.29
N THR A 83 10.83 -17.82 -20.11
CA THR A 83 11.56 -18.11 -18.86
C THR A 83 11.05 -19.33 -18.09
N GLY A 84 9.95 -19.94 -18.54
CA GLY A 84 9.29 -21.08 -17.88
C GLY A 84 8.62 -20.73 -16.54
N ARG A 85 8.22 -19.47 -16.35
CA ARG A 85 7.54 -18.97 -15.14
C ARG A 85 6.04 -18.82 -15.34
#